data_AF-A0AAP2N6U4-F1
#
_entry.id   AF-A0AAP2N6U4-F1
#
_cell.length_a   1.000
_cell.length_b   1.000
_cell.length_c   1.000
_cell.angle_alpha   90.00
_cell.angle_beta   90.00
_cell.angle_gamma   90.00
#
_symmetry.space_group_name_H-M   'P 1'
#
loop_
_entity.id
_entity.type
_entity.pdbx_description
1 polymer ?
#
loop_
_entity_poly.entity_id
_entity_poly.type
_entity_poly.pdbx_seq_one_letter_code
_entity_poly.pdbx_strand_id
1 'polypeptide(L)'
;MADAESGIPYEGAKEHYILDVDHKTVLQEVVSRLWKYLPYPSQKQSSNTSKKTVHPFRKLPNVGVQTEQDLLAMGYTSIDSLKGVKADDLYQKECDLRGCSIDRCQLYLYRALEYYINSENPDIEKCKWWYWKDDYFYPSPCGARCVNCKSFPKECKGCRNIKGKVFWTQYTGDTVCPIWKCCSEQKRKNCGNCPDLPCVRFMKDPTISDEENEANLKKMIDNLSEFVK
;
A
#
# COMPACT_ATOMS: atom_id res chain seq x y z
N MET A 1 37.73 -8.93 19.40
CA MET A 1 36.75 -8.01 18.77
C MET A 1 36.47 -8.50 17.36
N ALA A 2 35.90 -9.70 17.22
CA ALA A 2 35.94 -10.50 16.00
C ALA A 2 34.60 -10.58 15.24
N ASP A 3 33.52 -9.96 15.75
CA ASP A 3 32.15 -10.31 15.34
C ASP A 3 31.39 -9.18 14.64
N ALA A 4 32.08 -8.14 14.14
CA ALA A 4 31.46 -7.04 13.39
C ALA A 4 31.72 -7.09 11.87
N GLU A 5 32.46 -8.08 11.38
CA GLU A 5 32.89 -8.17 9.96
C GLU A 5 31.94 -8.97 9.05
N SER A 6 30.91 -9.58 9.61
CA SER A 6 29.81 -10.21 8.89
C SER A 6 28.51 -9.56 9.35
N GLY A 7 27.83 -8.84 8.45
CA GLY A 7 26.45 -8.47 8.66
C GLY A 7 25.62 -9.75 8.68
N ILE A 8 25.44 -10.34 9.86
CA ILE A 8 24.59 -11.51 9.99
C ILE A 8 23.14 -11.02 9.83
N PRO A 9 22.37 -11.58 8.89
CA PRO A 9 20.94 -11.27 8.77
C PRO A 9 20.26 -11.50 10.12
N TYR A 10 19.61 -10.47 10.65
CA TYR A 10 18.78 -10.64 11.84
C TYR A 10 17.62 -11.58 11.51
N GLU A 11 17.11 -12.28 12.52
CA GLU A 11 16.06 -13.27 12.37
C GLU A 11 14.83 -12.67 11.63
N GLY A 12 14.55 -13.17 10.42
CA GLY A 12 13.51 -12.66 9.53
C GLY A 12 13.98 -11.79 8.35
N ALA A 13 15.28 -11.50 8.22
CA ALA A 13 15.81 -10.80 7.05
C ALA A 13 15.67 -11.68 5.78
N LYS A 14 15.07 -11.11 4.74
CA LYS A 14 14.87 -11.79 3.44
C LYS A 14 16.19 -11.75 2.64
N GLU A 15 16.53 -12.82 1.92
CA GLU A 15 17.80 -12.95 1.18
C GLU A 15 18.15 -11.76 0.27
N HIS A 16 17.16 -11.09 -0.34
CA HIS A 16 17.41 -9.91 -1.20
C HIS A 16 17.90 -8.65 -0.45
N TYR A 17 17.92 -8.66 0.88
CA TYR A 17 18.54 -7.59 1.69
C TYR A 17 20.01 -7.88 2.01
N ILE A 18 20.51 -9.07 1.66
CA ILE A 18 21.92 -9.41 1.77
C ILE A 18 22.59 -8.93 0.50
N LEU A 19 23.42 -7.90 0.62
CA LEU A 19 24.25 -7.43 -0.49
C LEU A 19 25.38 -8.45 -0.67
N ASP A 20 25.24 -9.33 -1.66
CA ASP A 20 26.34 -10.13 -2.15
C ASP A 20 27.25 -9.22 -2.98
N VAL A 21 28.49 -9.02 -2.52
CA VAL A 21 29.41 -8.07 -3.14
C VAL A 21 30.73 -8.77 -3.44
N ASP A 22 30.89 -9.15 -4.70
CA ASP A 22 32.09 -9.79 -5.26
C ASP A 22 33.38 -9.01 -4.96
N HIS A 23 33.28 -7.69 -4.79
CA HIS A 23 34.40 -6.77 -4.56
C HIS A 23 34.32 -6.10 -3.18
N LYS A 24 34.23 -6.90 -2.12
CA LYS A 24 34.14 -6.44 -0.72
C LYS A 24 35.15 -5.35 -0.35
N THR A 25 36.41 -5.50 -0.75
CA THR A 25 37.48 -4.53 -0.44
C THR A 25 37.26 -3.17 -1.10
N VAL A 26 36.89 -3.15 -2.38
CA VAL A 26 36.59 -1.92 -3.12
C VAL A 26 35.35 -1.25 -2.54
N LEU A 27 34.31 -2.04 -2.22
CA LEU A 27 33.11 -1.52 -1.55
C LEU A 27 33.45 -0.87 -0.22
N GLN A 28 34.27 -1.51 0.62
CA GLN A 28 34.69 -0.96 1.91
C GLN A 28 35.42 0.37 1.75
N GLU A 29 36.29 0.50 0.74
CA GLU A 29 36.97 1.76 0.45
C GLU A 29 36.00 2.87 0.02
N VAL A 30 35.06 2.54 -0.88
CA VAL A 30 34.02 3.47 -1.35
C VAL A 30 33.12 3.90 -0.19
N VAL A 31 32.63 2.95 0.61
CA VAL A 31 31.79 3.22 1.79
C VAL A 31 32.55 4.07 2.80
N SER A 32 33.83 3.81 3.07
CA SER A 32 34.65 4.60 4.00
C SER A 32 34.79 6.06 3.56
N ARG A 33 34.96 6.29 2.25
CA ARG A 33 35.03 7.65 1.68
C ARG A 33 33.68 8.34 1.74
N LEU A 34 32.61 7.64 1.34
CA LEU A 34 31.24 8.17 1.35
C LEU A 34 30.71 8.40 2.77
N TRP A 35 31.19 7.64 3.76
CA TRP A 35 30.76 7.74 5.15
C TRP A 35 30.87 9.15 5.72
N LYS A 36 31.87 9.90 5.24
CA LYS A 36 32.15 11.28 5.67
C LYS A 36 31.15 12.31 5.11
N TYR A 37 30.43 11.96 4.05
CA TYR A 37 29.57 12.89 3.30
C TYR A 37 28.10 12.47 3.31
N LEU A 38 27.81 11.20 3.61
CA LEU A 38 26.46 10.71 3.64
C LEU A 38 25.73 11.24 4.88
N PRO A 39 24.52 11.81 4.73
CA PRO A 39 23.74 12.37 5.83
C PRO A 39 23.08 11.24 6.61
N TYR A 40 23.87 10.45 7.33
CA TYR A 40 23.33 9.40 8.18
C TYR A 40 22.63 10.03 9.40
N PRO A 41 21.51 9.45 9.85
CA PRO A 41 20.94 9.81 11.13
C PRO A 41 21.98 9.55 12.22
N SER A 42 22.44 10.59 12.90
CA SER A 42 23.28 10.42 14.10
C SER A 42 22.53 9.51 15.07
N GLN A 43 23.24 8.57 15.72
CA GLN A 43 22.65 7.79 16.82
C GLN A 43 22.00 8.77 17.78
N LYS A 44 20.66 8.67 17.93
CA LYS A 44 19.93 9.53 18.86
C LYS A 44 20.56 9.34 20.23
N GLN A 45 21.15 10.39 20.78
CA GLN A 45 21.40 10.46 22.20
C GLN A 45 20.07 10.14 22.87
N SER A 46 20.06 9.18 23.79
CA SER A 46 18.89 8.86 24.59
C SER A 46 18.47 10.14 25.31
N SER A 47 17.54 10.89 24.72
CA SER A 47 17.02 12.09 25.33
C SER A 47 16.35 11.65 26.61
N ASN A 48 16.87 12.14 27.74
CA ASN A 48 16.32 11.96 29.06
C ASN A 48 14.82 12.27 28.99
N THR A 49 13.99 11.24 28.93
CA THR A 49 12.57 11.41 28.67
C THR A 49 11.96 11.77 30.02
N SER A 50 11.86 13.06 30.31
CA SER A 50 10.83 13.52 31.23
C SER A 50 9.52 12.90 30.76
N LYS A 51 8.69 12.42 31.70
CA LYS A 51 7.41 11.76 31.45
C LYS A 51 6.48 12.67 30.64
N LYS A 52 6.67 12.77 29.32
CA LYS A 52 5.73 13.41 28.41
C LYS A 52 4.55 12.47 28.27
N THR A 53 3.36 13.00 28.54
CA THR A 53 2.10 12.33 28.26
C THR A 53 2.09 11.92 26.79
N VAL A 54 2.02 10.61 26.54
CA VAL A 54 1.97 10.06 25.18
C VAL A 54 0.65 10.49 24.55
N HIS A 55 0.71 11.22 23.44
CA HIS A 55 -0.50 11.66 22.74
C HIS A 55 -1.34 10.46 22.31
N PRO A 56 -2.69 10.53 22.35
CA PRO A 56 -3.56 9.43 21.94
C PRO A 56 -3.27 8.89 20.54
N PHE A 57 -2.75 9.73 19.64
CA PHE A 57 -2.34 9.31 18.31
C PHE A 57 -1.30 8.19 18.28
N ARG A 58 -0.42 8.08 19.28
CA ARG A 58 0.59 7.01 19.35
C ARG A 58 -0.01 5.63 19.61
N LYS A 59 -1.29 5.57 19.95
CA LYS A 59 -2.05 4.32 20.07
C LYS A 59 -2.64 3.87 18.72
N LEU A 60 -2.65 4.74 17.71
CA LEU A 60 -3.16 4.42 16.38
C LEU A 60 -2.15 3.55 15.60
N PRO A 61 -2.64 2.64 14.74
CA PRO A 61 -1.76 1.79 13.94
C PRO A 61 -0.87 2.62 13.02
N ASN A 62 0.41 2.24 12.93
CA ASN A 62 1.46 2.87 12.11
C ASN A 62 1.85 4.31 12.50
N VAL A 63 1.22 4.93 13.51
CA VAL A 63 1.48 6.35 13.83
C VAL A 63 2.72 6.49 14.71
N GLY A 64 3.79 6.99 14.10
CA GLY A 64 5.09 7.34 14.69
C GLY A 64 5.07 8.62 15.54
N VAL A 65 6.19 8.95 16.22
CA VAL A 65 6.38 10.29 16.82
C VAL A 65 6.33 11.37 15.75
N GLN A 66 6.95 11.11 14.60
CA GLN A 66 6.94 12.03 13.46
C GLN A 66 5.53 12.23 12.93
N THR A 67 4.82 11.14 12.62
CA THR A 67 3.43 11.21 12.13
C THR A 67 2.49 11.89 13.10
N GLU A 68 2.65 11.69 14.42
CA GLU A 68 1.90 12.45 15.43
C GLU A 68 2.14 13.96 15.28
N GLN A 69 3.39 14.39 15.19
CA GLN A 69 3.75 15.79 15.03
C GLN A 69 3.21 16.37 13.73
N ASP A 70 3.24 15.60 12.65
CA ASP A 70 2.72 16.01 11.34
C ASP A 70 1.19 16.20 11.39
N LEU A 71 0.46 15.28 12.03
CA LEU A 71 -0.99 15.42 12.24
C LEU A 71 -1.33 16.66 13.06
N LEU A 72 -0.58 16.92 14.14
CA LEU A 72 -0.75 18.11 14.97
C LEU A 72 -0.43 19.40 14.20
N ALA A 73 0.65 19.42 13.42
CA ALA A 73 1.04 20.57 12.61
C ALA A 73 0.04 20.86 11.48
N MET A 74 -0.62 19.82 10.96
CA MET A 74 -1.76 19.94 10.06
C MET A 74 -3.07 20.35 10.76
N GLY A 75 -3.06 20.54 12.09
CA GLY A 75 -4.21 21.02 12.86
C GLY A 75 -5.16 19.94 13.38
N TYR A 76 -4.81 18.67 13.28
CA TYR A 76 -5.58 17.57 13.86
C TYR A 76 -5.11 17.32 15.30
N THR A 77 -5.98 17.58 16.27
CA THR A 77 -5.61 17.57 17.70
C THR A 77 -6.23 16.42 18.49
N SER A 78 -7.13 15.64 17.89
CA SER A 78 -7.79 14.50 18.54
C SER A 78 -8.16 13.40 17.53
N ILE A 79 -8.45 12.19 18.02
CA ILE A 79 -8.92 11.10 17.15
C ILE A 79 -10.24 11.48 16.47
N ASP A 80 -11.12 12.19 17.17
CA ASP A 80 -12.39 12.66 16.59
C ASP A 80 -12.18 13.65 15.45
N SER A 81 -11.15 14.51 15.51
CA SER A 81 -10.82 15.45 14.43
C SER A 81 -10.42 14.76 13.12
N LEU A 82 -10.09 13.47 13.16
CA LEU A 82 -9.71 12.66 12.00
C LEU A 82 -10.87 11.83 11.43
N LYS A 83 -12.03 11.77 12.10
CA LYS A 83 -13.19 11.03 11.60
C LYS A 83 -13.71 11.65 10.31
N GLY A 84 -13.98 10.81 9.31
CA GLY A 84 -14.45 11.22 8.00
C GLY A 84 -13.40 11.90 7.10
N VAL A 85 -12.21 12.21 7.60
CA VAL A 85 -11.14 12.83 6.80
C VAL A 85 -10.58 11.81 5.81
N LYS A 86 -10.41 12.20 4.55
CA LYS A 86 -9.85 11.34 3.51
C LYS A 86 -8.34 11.28 3.57
N ALA A 87 -7.79 10.10 3.29
CA ALA A 87 -6.35 9.89 3.28
C ALA A 87 -5.63 10.76 2.25
N ASP A 88 -6.23 10.96 1.06
CA ASP A 88 -5.66 11.82 0.02
C ASP A 88 -5.63 13.30 0.48
N ASP A 89 -6.60 13.76 1.27
CA ASP A 89 -6.61 15.12 1.85
C ASP A 89 -5.53 15.28 2.92
N LEU A 90 -5.34 14.28 3.79
CA LEU A 90 -4.25 14.26 4.78
C LEU A 90 -2.88 14.34 4.09
N TYR A 91 -2.69 13.52 3.06
CA TYR A 91 -1.45 13.49 2.30
C TYR A 91 -1.19 14.81 1.58
N GLN A 92 -2.21 15.39 0.93
CA GLN A 92 -2.08 16.66 0.24
C GLN A 92 -1.75 17.79 1.21
N LYS A 93 -2.43 17.84 2.36
CA LYS A 93 -2.17 18.84 3.40
C LYS A 93 -0.77 18.74 3.98
N GLU A 94 -0.22 17.53 4.12
CA GLU A 94 1.17 17.36 4.54
C GLU A 94 2.14 17.81 3.44
N CYS A 95 1.88 17.46 2.17
CA CYS A 95 2.68 17.94 1.04
C CYS A 95 2.73 19.47 0.98
N ASP A 96 1.58 20.13 1.15
CA ASP A 96 1.45 21.58 1.17
C ASP A 96 2.24 22.19 2.33
N LEU A 97 2.13 21.61 3.53
CA LEU A 97 2.88 22.04 4.71
C LEU A 97 4.40 21.91 4.53
N ARG A 98 4.85 20.88 3.81
CA ARG A 98 6.28 20.64 3.53
C ARG A 98 6.78 21.39 2.28
N GLY A 99 5.88 21.92 1.46
CA GLY A 99 6.21 22.57 0.19
C GLY A 99 6.75 21.60 -0.87
N CYS A 100 6.52 20.29 -0.73
CA CYS A 100 6.98 19.28 -1.67
C CYS A 100 6.08 18.04 -1.66
N SER A 101 6.15 17.25 -2.74
CA SER A 101 5.54 15.92 -2.73
C SER A 101 6.35 14.99 -1.84
N ILE A 102 5.72 14.48 -0.78
CA ILE A 102 6.34 13.51 0.14
C ILE A 102 6.21 12.09 -0.41
N ASP A 103 6.94 11.13 0.17
CA ASP A 103 6.89 9.74 -0.28
C ASP A 103 5.49 9.12 -0.13
N ARG A 104 5.10 8.28 -1.10
CA ARG A 104 3.75 7.66 -1.12
C ARG A 104 3.50 6.69 0.03
N CYS A 105 4.53 6.19 0.72
CA CYS A 105 4.35 5.37 1.92
C CYS A 105 3.51 6.10 2.99
N GLN A 106 3.61 7.42 3.05
CA GLN A 106 2.82 8.25 3.97
C GLN A 106 1.33 8.24 3.59
N LEU A 107 1.00 8.32 2.30
CA LEU A 107 -0.39 8.18 1.85
C LEU A 107 -0.95 6.80 2.21
N TYR A 108 -0.15 5.74 2.10
CA TYR A 108 -0.60 4.39 2.45
C TYR A 108 -0.84 4.25 3.96
N LEU A 109 -0.02 4.91 4.78
CA LEU A 109 -0.27 5.06 6.21
C LEU A 109 -1.60 5.77 6.45
N TYR A 110 -1.85 6.90 5.79
CA TYR A 110 -3.11 7.64 5.94
C TYR A 110 -4.33 6.86 5.47
N ARG A 111 -4.22 6.02 4.44
CA ARG A 111 -5.31 5.11 4.04
C ARG A 111 -5.61 4.05 5.10
N ALA A 112 -4.57 3.47 5.71
CA ALA A 112 -4.75 2.55 6.84
C ALA A 112 -5.38 3.25 8.04
N LEU A 113 -5.00 4.51 8.28
CA LEU A 113 -5.54 5.34 9.35
C LEU A 113 -7.01 5.69 9.11
N GLU A 114 -7.36 6.15 7.90
CA GLU A 114 -8.74 6.41 7.48
C GLU A 114 -9.60 5.16 7.69
N TYR A 115 -9.14 3.99 7.23
CA TYR A 115 -9.84 2.73 7.44
C TYR A 115 -10.07 2.44 8.92
N TYR A 116 -9.01 2.53 9.74
CA TYR A 116 -9.10 2.20 11.16
C TYR A 116 -10.06 3.12 11.91
N ILE A 117 -9.98 4.43 11.69
CA ILE A 117 -10.80 5.43 12.40
C ILE A 117 -12.28 5.33 12.04
N ASN A 118 -12.58 5.01 10.78
CA ASN A 118 -13.96 4.96 10.28
C ASN A 118 -14.58 3.55 10.36
N SER A 119 -13.89 2.59 10.99
CA SER A 119 -14.39 1.24 11.21
C SER A 119 -14.73 1.03 12.67
N GLU A 120 -15.93 0.50 12.96
CA GLU A 120 -16.32 0.15 14.34
C GLU A 120 -15.48 -1.01 14.90
N ASN A 121 -15.26 -2.04 14.10
CA ASN A 121 -14.46 -3.22 14.43
C ASN A 121 -13.44 -3.49 13.31
N PRO A 122 -12.31 -2.77 13.26
CA PRO A 122 -11.34 -2.89 12.17
C PRO A 122 -10.62 -4.23 12.18
N ASP A 123 -10.43 -4.82 10.99
CA ASP A 123 -9.55 -5.96 10.80
C ASP A 123 -8.09 -5.52 10.95
N ILE A 124 -7.38 -6.11 11.92
CA ILE A 124 -5.99 -5.80 12.24
C ILE A 124 -5.08 -6.04 11.04
N GLU A 125 -5.38 -7.01 10.17
CA GLU A 125 -4.57 -7.26 8.96
C GLU A 125 -4.67 -6.11 7.96
N LYS A 126 -5.85 -5.50 7.86
CA LYS A 126 -6.07 -4.29 7.04
C LYS A 126 -5.47 -3.04 7.70
N CYS A 127 -5.09 -3.07 8.97
CA CYS A 127 -4.44 -1.92 9.60
C CYS A 127 -2.97 -1.75 9.20
N LYS A 128 -2.37 -2.70 8.47
CA LYS A 128 -0.99 -2.58 7.99
C LYS A 128 -0.92 -1.60 6.81
N TRP A 129 -0.07 -0.58 6.87
CA TRP A 129 0.01 0.45 5.82
C TRP A 129 0.19 -0.13 4.41
N TRP A 130 1.00 -1.19 4.25
CA TRP A 130 1.30 -1.79 2.94
C TRP A 130 0.10 -2.49 2.30
N TYR A 131 -0.97 -2.74 3.07
CA TYR A 131 -2.24 -3.26 2.54
C TYR A 131 -2.90 -2.26 1.58
N TRP A 132 -2.63 -0.96 1.78
CA TRP A 132 -3.28 0.16 1.08
C TRP A 132 -2.44 0.78 -0.04
N LYS A 133 -1.39 0.07 -0.49
CA LYS A 133 -0.61 0.48 -1.66
C LYS A 133 -1.51 0.62 -2.89
N ASP A 134 -1.10 1.50 -3.80
CA ASP A 134 -1.81 1.78 -5.05
C ASP A 134 -2.16 0.53 -5.86
N ASP A 135 -1.26 -0.45 -5.86
CA ASP A 135 -1.45 -1.68 -6.61
C ASP A 135 -2.70 -2.45 -6.18
N TYR A 136 -3.15 -2.23 -4.95
CA TYR A 136 -4.27 -2.92 -4.33
C TYR A 136 -5.48 -2.02 -4.08
N PHE A 137 -5.21 -0.75 -3.76
CA PHE A 137 -6.22 0.26 -3.46
C PHE A 137 -6.98 0.67 -4.72
N TYR A 138 -6.25 1.04 -5.78
CA TYR A 138 -6.89 1.41 -7.04
C TYR A 138 -7.45 0.18 -7.75
N PRO A 139 -8.57 0.31 -8.49
CA PRO A 139 -9.21 -0.82 -9.14
C PRO A 139 -8.27 -1.52 -10.12
N SER A 140 -8.33 -2.84 -10.13
CA SER A 140 -7.74 -3.70 -11.16
C SER A 140 -8.38 -3.42 -12.52
N PRO A 141 -7.89 -3.98 -13.65
CA PRO A 141 -8.44 -3.64 -14.96
C PRO A 141 -9.96 -3.84 -15.10
N CYS A 142 -10.52 -4.82 -14.39
CA CYS A 142 -11.97 -5.09 -14.34
C CYS A 142 -12.77 -4.20 -13.37
N GLY A 143 -12.15 -3.32 -12.59
CA GLY A 143 -12.84 -2.53 -11.56
C GLY A 143 -12.78 -3.10 -10.14
N ALA A 144 -12.35 -4.35 -9.96
CA ALA A 144 -12.20 -4.96 -8.64
C ALA A 144 -11.02 -4.34 -7.85
N ARG A 145 -11.26 -3.89 -6.61
CA ARG A 145 -10.21 -3.41 -5.69
C ARG A 145 -9.69 -4.57 -4.84
N CYS A 146 -8.38 -4.82 -4.85
CA CYS A 146 -7.81 -5.97 -4.14
C CYS A 146 -7.99 -5.84 -2.62
N VAL A 147 -7.99 -4.62 -2.08
CA VAL A 147 -8.25 -4.34 -0.65
C VAL A 147 -9.62 -4.81 -0.15
N ASN A 148 -10.55 -5.10 -1.08
CA ASN A 148 -11.90 -5.61 -0.80
C ASN A 148 -12.07 -7.08 -1.20
N CYS A 149 -11.04 -7.71 -1.78
CA CYS A 149 -11.10 -9.08 -2.27
C CYS A 149 -10.79 -10.09 -1.15
N LYS A 150 -11.65 -11.10 -0.98
CA LYS A 150 -11.50 -12.14 0.06
C LYS A 150 -10.20 -12.95 -0.07
N SER A 151 -9.73 -13.18 -1.30
CA SER A 151 -8.48 -13.94 -1.53
C SER A 151 -7.21 -13.11 -1.30
N PHE A 152 -7.29 -11.78 -1.28
CA PHE A 152 -6.13 -10.92 -1.05
C PHE A 152 -5.94 -10.64 0.46
N PRO A 153 -4.70 -10.68 1.00
CA PRO A 153 -3.40 -10.95 0.36
C PRO A 153 -2.90 -12.40 0.54
N LYS A 154 -3.68 -13.24 1.24
CA LYS A 154 -3.24 -14.57 1.68
C LYS A 154 -3.10 -15.52 0.50
N GLU A 155 -4.20 -15.79 -0.18
CA GLU A 155 -4.31 -16.73 -1.31
C GLU A 155 -3.92 -16.08 -2.65
N CYS A 156 -4.07 -14.76 -2.75
CA CYS A 156 -3.79 -13.99 -3.96
C CYS A 156 -2.91 -12.76 -3.61
N LYS A 157 -1.90 -12.47 -4.43
CA LYS A 157 -0.98 -11.32 -4.23
C LYS A 157 -1.43 -10.03 -4.91
N GLY A 158 -2.68 -9.98 -5.38
CA GLY A 158 -3.27 -8.84 -6.06
C GLY A 158 -3.06 -8.89 -7.58
N CYS A 159 -4.08 -8.46 -8.33
CA CYS A 159 -4.16 -8.65 -9.78
C CYS A 159 -2.94 -8.10 -10.53
N ARG A 160 -2.41 -6.95 -10.09
CA ARG A 160 -1.23 -6.32 -10.70
C ARG A 160 0.05 -7.12 -10.50
N ASN A 161 0.28 -7.61 -9.29
CA ASN A 161 1.49 -8.38 -8.98
C ASN A 161 1.49 -9.74 -9.67
N ILE A 162 0.33 -10.40 -9.70
CA ILE A 162 0.20 -11.71 -10.36
C ILE A 162 0.01 -11.58 -11.87
N LYS A 163 -0.04 -10.35 -12.41
CA LYS A 163 -0.24 -10.06 -13.84
C LYS A 163 -1.45 -10.80 -14.43
N GLY A 164 -2.57 -10.78 -13.70
CA GLY A 164 -3.82 -11.43 -14.11
C GLY A 164 -3.85 -12.95 -13.99
N LYS A 165 -2.80 -13.62 -13.49
CA LYS A 165 -2.78 -15.07 -13.21
C LYS A 165 -3.55 -15.43 -11.94
N VAL A 166 -4.85 -15.18 -11.95
CA VAL A 166 -5.78 -15.45 -10.85
C VAL A 166 -6.16 -16.93 -10.79
N PHE A 167 -6.45 -17.43 -9.58
CA PHE A 167 -6.68 -18.87 -9.36
C PHE A 167 -7.82 -19.45 -10.21
N TRP A 168 -8.88 -18.67 -10.48
CA TRP A 168 -10.06 -19.17 -11.18
C TRP A 168 -9.85 -19.38 -12.69
N THR A 169 -8.73 -18.92 -13.28
CA THR A 169 -8.50 -19.12 -14.72
C THR A 169 -8.37 -20.61 -15.07
N GLN A 170 -7.98 -21.45 -14.09
CA GLN A 170 -7.99 -22.91 -14.23
C GLN A 170 -9.36 -23.49 -14.57
N TYR A 171 -10.46 -22.82 -14.21
CA TYR A 171 -11.83 -23.28 -14.48
C TYR A 171 -12.36 -22.83 -15.84
N THR A 172 -11.74 -21.82 -16.45
CA THR A 172 -12.15 -21.24 -17.74
C THR A 172 -11.27 -21.73 -18.90
N GLY A 173 -10.20 -22.47 -18.60
CA GLY A 173 -9.20 -22.88 -19.59
C GLY A 173 -8.21 -21.77 -19.95
N ASP A 174 -8.30 -20.61 -19.29
CA ASP A 174 -7.39 -19.48 -19.48
C ASP A 174 -6.12 -19.61 -18.64
N THR A 175 -5.00 -19.09 -19.15
CA THR A 175 -3.75 -18.96 -18.36
C THR A 175 -3.63 -17.61 -17.65
N VAL A 176 -4.38 -16.61 -18.11
CA VAL A 176 -4.42 -15.23 -17.60
C VAL A 176 -5.83 -14.70 -17.76
N CYS A 177 -6.31 -13.92 -16.79
CA CYS A 177 -7.62 -13.26 -16.83
C CYS A 177 -7.86 -12.56 -18.19
N PRO A 178 -8.95 -12.86 -18.91
CA PRO A 178 -9.24 -12.26 -20.23
C PRO A 178 -9.32 -10.73 -20.23
N ILE A 179 -9.86 -10.13 -19.15
CA ILE A 179 -9.93 -8.67 -19.00
C ILE A 179 -8.53 -8.07 -18.83
N TRP A 180 -7.69 -8.71 -18.01
CA TRP A 180 -6.30 -8.30 -17.82
C TRP A 180 -5.53 -8.35 -19.13
N LYS A 181 -5.61 -9.48 -19.85
CA LYS A 181 -4.98 -9.68 -21.16
C LYS A 181 -5.41 -8.60 -22.15
N CYS A 182 -6.72 -8.39 -22.30
CA CYS A 182 -7.28 -7.37 -23.19
C CYS A 182 -6.75 -5.96 -22.86
N CYS A 183 -6.78 -5.54 -21.58
CA CYS A 183 -6.26 -4.22 -21.21
C CYS A 183 -4.76 -4.08 -21.50
N SER A 184 -3.98 -5.12 -21.24
CA SER A 184 -2.54 -5.14 -21.53
C SER A 184 -2.26 -5.00 -23.03
N GLU A 185 -2.96 -5.74 -23.88
CA GLU A 185 -2.82 -5.69 -25.35
C GLU A 185 -3.26 -4.33 -25.91
N GLN A 186 -4.33 -3.77 -25.37
CA GLN A 186 -4.85 -2.45 -25.75
C GLN A 186 -4.09 -1.29 -25.10
N LYS A 187 -3.04 -1.57 -24.31
CA LYS A 187 -2.26 -0.58 -23.54
C LYS A 187 -3.13 0.32 -22.64
N ARG A 188 -4.21 -0.23 -22.09
CA ARG A 188 -5.12 0.44 -21.15
C ARG A 188 -4.80 0.03 -19.72
N LYS A 189 -4.91 0.97 -18.78
CA LYS A 189 -4.78 0.67 -17.35
C LYS A 189 -5.96 -0.14 -16.81
N ASN A 190 -7.16 0.14 -17.33
CA ASN A 190 -8.41 -0.50 -16.95
C ASN A 190 -9.47 -0.37 -18.05
N CYS A 191 -10.63 -0.98 -17.82
CA CYS A 191 -11.76 -0.97 -18.75
C CYS A 191 -12.58 0.33 -18.75
N GLY A 192 -12.30 1.33 -17.90
CA GLY A 192 -13.16 2.50 -17.74
C GLY A 192 -13.45 3.26 -19.04
N ASN A 193 -12.44 3.41 -19.90
CA ASN A 193 -12.58 4.06 -21.22
C ASN A 193 -12.87 3.05 -22.36
N CYS A 194 -13.41 1.87 -22.04
CA CYS A 194 -13.77 0.87 -23.04
C CYS A 194 -15.21 1.12 -23.52
N PRO A 195 -15.46 1.31 -24.82
CA PRO A 195 -16.81 1.56 -25.34
C PRO A 195 -17.75 0.37 -25.11
N ASP A 196 -17.19 -0.83 -25.01
CA ASP A 196 -17.95 -2.05 -24.78
C ASP A 196 -18.10 -2.38 -23.28
N LEU A 197 -17.82 -1.47 -22.34
CA LEU A 197 -17.93 -1.77 -20.90
C LEU A 197 -19.41 -1.80 -20.44
N PRO A 198 -19.87 -2.86 -19.73
CA PRO A 198 -19.22 -4.15 -19.53
C PRO A 198 -19.35 -5.07 -20.75
N CYS A 199 -18.26 -5.71 -21.17
CA CYS A 199 -18.25 -6.59 -22.33
C CYS A 199 -18.42 -8.06 -21.91
N VAL A 200 -18.50 -8.96 -22.89
CA VAL A 200 -18.63 -10.42 -22.69
C VAL A 200 -17.56 -11.06 -21.79
N ARG A 201 -16.44 -10.37 -21.52
CA ARG A 201 -15.38 -10.86 -20.62
C ARG A 201 -15.73 -10.68 -19.13
N PHE A 202 -16.77 -9.92 -18.80
CA PHE A 202 -17.30 -9.80 -17.44
C PHE A 202 -18.22 -10.99 -17.15
N MET A 203 -17.62 -12.09 -16.72
CA MET A 203 -18.33 -13.33 -16.43
C MET A 203 -18.93 -13.30 -15.02
N LYS A 204 -20.08 -13.97 -14.85
CA LYS A 204 -20.69 -14.22 -13.54
C LYS A 204 -19.94 -15.33 -12.81
N ASP A 205 -19.83 -15.20 -11.49
CA ASP A 205 -19.38 -16.26 -10.61
C ASP A 205 -20.57 -17.21 -10.33
N PRO A 206 -20.53 -18.48 -10.78
CA PRO A 206 -21.63 -19.42 -10.60
C PRO A 206 -21.81 -19.89 -9.15
N THR A 207 -20.90 -19.52 -8.23
CA THR A 207 -20.94 -19.92 -6.82
C THR A 207 -21.71 -18.94 -5.93
N ILE A 208 -22.13 -17.79 -6.48
CA ILE A 208 -22.93 -16.78 -5.79
C ILE A 208 -24.23 -16.49 -6.56
N SER A 209 -25.18 -15.80 -5.93
CA SER A 209 -26.47 -15.50 -6.56
C SER A 209 -26.35 -14.51 -7.73
N ASP A 210 -27.36 -14.45 -8.58
CA ASP A 210 -27.42 -13.49 -9.68
C ASP A 210 -27.46 -12.04 -9.16
N GLU A 211 -28.20 -11.79 -8.08
CA GLU A 211 -28.27 -10.47 -7.43
C GLU A 211 -26.91 -10.05 -6.85
N GLU A 212 -26.16 -10.99 -6.26
CA GLU A 212 -24.82 -10.71 -5.76
C GLU A 212 -23.84 -10.43 -6.90
N ASN A 213 -23.92 -11.18 -8.00
CA ASN A 213 -23.16 -10.94 -9.22
C ASN A 213 -23.43 -9.54 -9.80
N GLU A 214 -24.71 -9.14 -9.90
CA GLU A 214 -25.11 -7.83 -10.40
C GLU A 214 -24.63 -6.69 -9.49
N ALA A 215 -24.75 -6.86 -8.17
CA ALA A 215 -24.24 -5.89 -7.19
C ALA A 215 -22.72 -5.74 -7.27
N ASN A 216 -21.98 -6.85 -7.44
CA ASN A 216 -20.53 -6.84 -7.59
C ASN A 216 -20.12 -6.20 -8.93
N LEU A 217 -20.82 -6.51 -10.02
CA LEU A 217 -20.60 -5.89 -11.33
C LEU A 217 -20.81 -4.37 -11.26
N LYS A 218 -21.90 -3.91 -10.64
CA LYS A 218 -22.18 -2.49 -10.43
C LYS A 218 -21.04 -1.81 -9.68
N LYS A 219 -20.60 -2.36 -8.55
CA LYS A 219 -19.45 -1.83 -7.78
C LYS A 219 -18.17 -1.76 -8.61
N MET A 220 -17.90 -2.77 -9.45
CA MET A 220 -16.73 -2.77 -10.34
C MET A 220 -16.82 -1.64 -11.37
N ILE A 221 -18.00 -1.44 -11.98
CA ILE A 221 -18.21 -0.36 -12.96
C ILE A 221 -18.11 1.01 -12.27
N ASP A 222 -18.74 1.19 -11.10
CA ASP A 222 -18.66 2.43 -10.32
C ASP A 222 -17.20 2.77 -9.99
N ASN A 223 -16.38 1.80 -9.58
CA ASN A 223 -14.95 2.02 -9.35
C ASN A 223 -14.18 2.47 -10.61
N LEU A 224 -14.66 2.11 -11.80
CA LEU A 224 -14.05 2.51 -13.07
C LEU A 224 -14.51 3.89 -13.53
N SER A 225 -15.67 4.38 -13.04
CA SER A 225 -16.24 5.68 -13.42
C SER A 225 -15.30 6.85 -13.13
N GLU A 226 -14.54 6.78 -12.03
CA GLU A 226 -13.51 7.76 -11.65
C GLU A 226 -12.37 7.90 -12.69
N PHE A 227 -12.26 6.97 -13.63
CA PHE A 227 -11.21 6.93 -14.67
C PHE A 227 -11.74 7.20 -16.08
N VAL A 228 -13.05 7.43 -16.21
CA VAL A 228 -13.68 7.85 -17.46
C VAL A 228 -13.32 9.31 -17.70
N LYS A 229 -12.72 9.60 -18.84
CA LYS A 229 -12.41 10.98 -19.27
C LYS A 229 -13.41 11.47 -20.28
#